data_AF-A0AAE1J7E4-F1
#
_entry.id   AF-A0AAE1J7E4-F1
#
_cell.length_a   1.000
_cell.length_b   1.000
_cell.length_c   1.000
_cell.angle_alpha   90.00
_cell.angle_beta   90.00
_cell.angle_gamma   90.00
#
_symmetry.space_group_name_H-M   'P 1'
#
loop_
_entity.id
_entity.type
_entity.pdbx_description
1 polymer ?
#
loop_
_entity_poly.entity_id
_entity_poly.type
_entity_poly.pdbx_seq_one_letter_code
_entity_poly.pdbx_strand_id
1 'polypeptide(L)'
;MFLSRAFGRTLLAAARSETSASSAAAANASREGYNPLQEFFEADRSPDDDKPVVYGRSWKASELRLKSWDDLHKLWFVLLKEKNMLMTQRQMLHAQNLRFSNPERIPKVRKSMCRIKQVLTERAIDEPDPRRSAEMKRMINSL
;
A
#
# COMPACT_ATOMS: atom_id res chain seq x y z
N MET A 1 11.36 50.99 62.87
CA MET A 1 12.47 50.08 62.52
C MET A 1 11.93 48.66 62.61
N PHE A 2 11.69 48.02 61.46
CA PHE A 2 11.15 46.66 61.38
C PHE A 2 12.25 45.64 61.61
N LEU A 3 12.01 44.67 62.51
CA LEU A 3 12.86 43.50 62.75
C LEU A 3 12.44 42.38 61.78
N SER A 4 13.23 42.13 60.74
CA SER A 4 13.07 40.96 59.88
C SER A 4 13.91 39.80 60.43
N ARG A 5 13.22 38.76 60.93
CA ARG A 5 13.78 37.42 61.15
C ARG A 5 13.81 36.67 59.81
N ALA A 6 14.95 36.05 59.52
CA ALA A 6 15.18 35.17 58.39
C ALA A 6 14.33 33.90 58.46
N PHE A 7 13.87 33.40 57.31
CA PHE A 7 13.74 31.96 57.06
C PHE A 7 13.93 31.68 55.57
N GLY A 8 14.93 30.86 55.27
CA GLY A 8 15.37 30.52 53.93
C GLY A 8 14.33 29.70 53.16
N ARG A 9 14.24 29.95 51.86
CA ARG A 9 13.46 29.14 50.92
C ARG A 9 14.37 28.06 50.37
N THR A 10 14.09 26.81 50.75
CA THR A 10 14.61 25.61 50.10
C THR A 10 14.08 25.54 48.67
N LEU A 11 14.98 25.52 47.68
CA LEU A 11 14.65 25.24 46.28
C LEU A 11 14.61 23.72 46.09
N LEU A 12 13.42 23.16 45.92
CA LEU A 12 13.24 21.79 45.40
C LEU A 12 13.45 21.82 43.88
N ALA A 13 14.59 21.34 43.43
CA ALA A 13 14.87 21.10 42.02
C ALA A 13 14.12 19.85 41.55
N ALA A 14 13.10 20.02 40.70
CA ALA A 14 12.41 18.92 40.04
C ALA A 14 13.29 18.40 38.89
N ALA A 15 13.97 17.28 39.11
CA ALA A 15 14.69 16.56 38.06
C ALA A 15 13.69 16.01 37.04
N ARG A 16 13.77 16.48 35.80
CA ARG A 16 13.04 15.87 34.67
C ARG A 16 13.72 14.54 34.35
N SER A 17 13.00 13.44 34.60
CA SER A 17 13.35 12.12 34.08
C SER A 17 13.08 12.12 32.57
N GLU A 18 14.14 12.19 31.77
CA GLU A 18 14.08 11.86 30.35
C GLU A 18 13.99 10.34 30.23
N THR A 19 12.78 9.82 30.07
CA THR A 19 12.56 8.43 29.67
C THR A 19 13.01 8.26 28.22
N SER A 20 14.31 8.04 28.03
CA SER A 20 14.87 7.48 26.80
C SER A 20 14.53 5.99 26.77
N ALA A 21 13.28 5.68 26.41
CA ALA A 21 12.83 4.33 26.13
C ALA A 21 12.97 4.07 24.62
N SER A 22 13.74 3.03 24.31
CA SER A 22 13.69 2.26 23.06
C SER A 22 14.55 2.75 21.88
N SER A 23 15.87 2.79 22.07
CA SER A 23 16.80 2.41 20.99
C SER A 23 17.33 0.99 21.24
N ALA A 24 16.42 0.02 21.29
CA ALA A 24 16.79 -1.38 21.39
C ALA A 24 16.95 -1.96 19.98
N ALA A 25 18.21 -2.16 19.60
CA ALA A 25 18.70 -3.11 18.60
C ALA A 25 18.12 -3.05 17.17
N ALA A 26 18.66 -2.15 16.34
CA ALA A 26 18.76 -2.37 14.89
C ALA A 26 20.20 -2.70 14.43
N ALA A 27 21.10 -2.99 15.38
CA ALA A 27 22.47 -3.37 15.10
C ALA A 27 22.57 -4.89 14.88
N ASN A 28 21.91 -5.40 13.83
CA ASN A 28 22.26 -6.67 13.14
C ASN A 28 21.38 -6.94 11.90
N ALA A 29 21.04 -5.92 11.11
CA ALA A 29 20.38 -6.12 9.81
C ALA A 29 21.40 -6.50 8.71
N SER A 30 22.34 -7.37 8.99
CA SER A 30 23.27 -7.93 7.99
C SER A 30 22.71 -9.23 7.41
N ARG A 31 21.59 -9.08 6.72
CA ARG A 31 21.17 -9.87 5.55
C ARG A 31 20.22 -8.94 4.81
N GLU A 32 20.58 -8.51 3.60
CA GLU A 32 19.61 -8.01 2.62
C GLU A 32 18.71 -9.18 2.20
N GLY A 33 17.91 -9.65 3.15
CA GLY A 33 16.92 -10.69 2.97
C GLY A 33 15.63 -9.99 2.56
N TYR A 34 15.09 -10.42 1.42
CA TYR A 34 13.76 -10.00 0.97
C TYR A 34 12.75 -10.14 2.12
N ASN A 35 12.21 -9.01 2.59
CA ASN A 35 11.12 -8.99 3.56
C ASN A 35 9.79 -8.98 2.81
N PRO A 36 8.99 -10.06 2.86
CA PRO A 36 7.72 -10.13 2.13
C PRO A 36 6.72 -9.04 2.56
N LEU A 37 6.81 -8.54 3.80
CA LEU A 37 5.92 -7.49 4.29
C LEU A 37 6.21 -6.13 3.65
N GLN A 38 7.41 -5.94 3.09
CA GLN A 38 7.77 -4.69 2.44
C GLN A 38 6.94 -4.45 1.17
N GLU A 39 6.36 -5.48 0.54
CA GLU A 39 5.47 -5.33 -0.62
C GLU A 39 4.18 -4.55 -0.31
N PHE A 40 3.78 -4.41 0.96
CA PHE A 40 2.61 -3.61 1.35
C PHE A 40 2.91 -2.11 1.45
N PHE A 41 4.17 -1.70 1.33
CA PHE A 41 4.61 -0.31 1.51
C PHE A 41 5.39 0.17 0.27
N GLU A 42 5.39 1.47 0.02
CA GLU A 42 6.21 2.05 -1.05
C GLU A 42 7.69 2.06 -0.59
N ALA A 43 8.48 1.07 -1.04
CA ALA A 43 9.85 0.85 -0.56
C ALA A 43 10.81 2.02 -0.87
N ASP A 44 10.60 2.72 -1.99
CA ASP A 44 11.58 3.66 -2.54
C ASP A 44 11.20 5.14 -2.38
N ARG A 45 10.11 5.46 -1.66
CA ARG A 45 9.63 6.84 -1.56
C ARG A 45 9.87 7.45 -0.19
N SER A 46 10.77 8.44 -0.14
CA SER A 46 10.82 9.40 0.96
C SER A 46 9.63 10.37 0.85
N PRO A 47 8.91 10.68 1.94
CA PRO A 47 7.86 11.70 1.95
C PRO A 47 8.36 13.11 1.58
N ASP A 48 9.68 13.34 1.60
CA ASP A 48 10.33 14.62 1.31
C ASP A 48 10.67 14.85 -0.19
N ASP A 49 10.30 13.92 -1.07
CA ASP A 49 10.60 14.07 -2.50
C ASP A 49 9.51 14.94 -3.18
N ASP A 50 9.83 16.23 -3.38
CA ASP A 50 8.93 17.28 -3.89
C ASP A 50 8.43 17.08 -5.34
N LYS A 51 8.91 16.05 -6.04
CA LYS A 51 8.54 15.83 -7.45
C LYS A 51 7.13 15.22 -7.55
N PRO A 52 6.18 15.88 -8.24
CA PRO A 52 4.87 15.30 -8.48
C PRO A 52 5.01 14.04 -9.34
N VAL A 53 4.78 12.87 -8.73
CA VAL A 53 4.88 11.60 -9.44
C VAL A 53 3.66 11.43 -10.33
N VAL A 54 3.92 11.34 -11.63
CA VAL A 54 2.88 11.17 -12.63
C VAL A 54 2.52 9.69 -12.72
N TYR A 55 1.36 9.31 -12.17
CA TYR A 55 0.80 7.99 -12.37
C TYR A 55 0.11 7.88 -13.73
N GLY A 56 0.46 6.83 -14.47
CA GLY A 56 -0.10 6.55 -15.78
C GLY A 56 -1.61 6.28 -15.79
N ARG A 57 -2.10 5.80 -16.94
CA ARG A 57 -3.51 5.46 -17.16
C ARG A 57 -3.82 3.99 -16.87
N SER A 58 -5.10 3.69 -16.68
CA SER A 58 -5.59 2.31 -16.62
C SER A 58 -5.44 1.58 -17.97
N TRP A 59 -5.32 0.25 -17.95
CA TRP A 59 -5.31 -0.62 -19.13
C TRP A 59 -6.60 -0.49 -19.96
N LYS A 60 -6.51 -0.44 -21.30
CA LYS A 60 -7.70 -0.48 -22.18
C LYS A 60 -8.06 -1.94 -22.50
N ALA A 61 -9.35 -2.20 -22.73
CA ALA A 61 -9.82 -3.55 -23.08
C ALA A 61 -9.19 -4.04 -24.40
N SER A 62 -9.01 -3.16 -25.39
CA SER A 62 -8.33 -3.48 -26.65
C SER A 62 -6.90 -3.99 -26.45
N GLU A 63 -6.17 -3.46 -25.47
CA GLU A 63 -4.79 -3.87 -25.16
C GLU A 63 -4.74 -5.23 -24.48
N LEU A 64 -5.71 -5.49 -23.60
CA LEU A 64 -5.82 -6.74 -22.85
C LEU A 64 -6.27 -7.91 -23.73
N ARG A 65 -7.07 -7.65 -24.78
CA ARG A 65 -7.51 -8.67 -25.74
C ARG A 65 -6.34 -9.32 -26.49
N LEU A 66 -5.23 -8.61 -26.66
CA LEU A 66 -4.04 -9.11 -27.38
C LEU A 66 -3.10 -9.94 -26.48
N LYS A 67 -3.41 -10.11 -25.19
CA LYS A 67 -2.54 -10.80 -24.23
C LYS A 67 -2.95 -12.25 -23.98
N SER A 68 -1.97 -13.10 -23.69
CA SER A 68 -2.21 -14.51 -23.33
C SER A 68 -2.97 -14.62 -22.00
N TRP A 69 -3.53 -15.80 -21.71
CA TRP A 69 -4.18 -16.06 -20.42
C TRP A 69 -3.19 -15.90 -19.26
N ASP A 70 -1.97 -16.44 -19.40
CA ASP A 70 -0.91 -16.36 -18.38
C ASP A 70 -0.48 -14.91 -18.11
N ASP A 71 -0.36 -14.08 -19.13
CA ASP A 71 0.01 -12.67 -18.95
C ASP A 71 -1.09 -11.89 -18.24
N LEU A 72 -2.37 -12.15 -18.57
CA LEU A 72 -3.50 -11.55 -17.87
C LEU A 72 -3.56 -12.00 -16.41
N HIS A 73 -3.24 -13.26 -16.14
CA HIS A 73 -3.18 -13.81 -14.79
C HIS A 73 -2.03 -13.20 -13.97
N LYS A 74 -0.83 -13.09 -14.55
CA LYS A 74 0.30 -12.39 -13.90
C LYS A 74 -0.03 -10.91 -13.65
N LEU A 75 -0.62 -10.24 -14.64
CA LEU A 75 -1.05 -8.85 -14.52
C LEU A 75 -2.10 -8.67 -13.42
N TRP A 76 -3.04 -9.62 -13.27
CA TRP A 76 -4.01 -9.62 -12.18
C TRP A 76 -3.31 -9.55 -10.82
N PHE A 77 -2.29 -10.36 -10.59
CA PHE A 77 -1.55 -10.35 -9.33
C PHE A 77 -0.70 -9.10 -9.13
N VAL A 78 -0.10 -8.55 -10.19
CA VAL A 78 0.57 -7.25 -10.11
C VAL A 78 -0.41 -6.16 -9.65
N LEU A 79 -1.59 -6.11 -10.25
CA LEU A 79 -2.64 -5.17 -9.86
C LEU A 79 -3.20 -5.45 -8.45
N LEU A 80 -3.26 -6.70 -8.04
CA LEU A 80 -3.70 -7.09 -6.70
C LEU A 80 -2.72 -6.64 -5.63
N LYS A 81 -1.40 -6.81 -5.84
CA LYS A 81 -0.35 -6.32 -4.95
C LYS A 81 -0.40 -4.80 -4.83
N GLU A 82 -0.48 -4.10 -5.96
CA GLU A 82 -0.66 -2.65 -6.01
C GLU A 82 -1.92 -2.20 -5.23
N LYS A 83 -3.07 -2.85 -5.44
CA LYS A 83 -4.31 -2.55 -4.72
C LYS A 83 -4.12 -2.72 -3.21
N ASN A 84 -3.48 -3.80 -2.78
CA ASN A 84 -3.25 -4.08 -1.36
C ASN A 84 -2.33 -3.04 -0.73
N MET A 85 -1.22 -2.71 -1.38
CA MET A 85 -0.31 -1.64 -0.97
C MET A 85 -1.04 -0.30 -0.81
N LEU A 86 -1.85 0.10 -1.81
CA LEU A 86 -2.60 1.37 -1.76
C LEU A 86 -3.65 1.39 -0.65
N MET A 87 -4.30 0.25 -0.37
CA MET A 87 -5.27 0.16 0.72
C MET A 87 -4.59 0.29 2.09
N THR A 88 -3.43 -0.35 2.26
CA THR A 88 -2.61 -0.22 3.47
C THR A 88 -2.20 1.24 3.68
N GLN A 89 -1.64 1.88 2.64
CA GLN A 89 -1.20 3.28 2.71
C GLN A 89 -2.36 4.23 3.03
N ARG A 90 -3.52 4.03 2.38
CA ARG A 90 -4.72 4.84 2.64
C ARG A 90 -5.18 4.72 4.09
N GLN A 91 -5.22 3.49 4.62
CA GLN A 91 -5.66 3.25 6.00
C GLN A 91 -4.68 3.85 7.03
N MET A 92 -3.37 3.72 6.79
CA MET A 92 -2.35 4.30 7.66
C MET A 92 -2.43 5.82 7.72
N LEU A 93 -2.53 6.48 6.56
CA LEU A 93 -2.62 7.95 6.50
C LEU A 93 -3.94 8.42 7.13
N HIS A 94 -5.04 7.73 6.89
CA HIS A 94 -6.30 8.01 7.56
C HIS A 94 -6.19 7.91 9.07
N ALA A 95 -5.54 6.88 9.61
CA ALA A 95 -5.32 6.71 11.05
C ALA A 95 -4.42 7.81 11.65
N GLN A 96 -3.51 8.36 10.86
CA GLN A 96 -2.64 9.49 11.24
C GLN A 96 -3.26 10.85 10.93
N ASN A 97 -4.53 10.90 10.49
CA ASN A 97 -5.21 12.13 10.06
C ASN A 97 -4.51 12.89 8.91
N LEU A 98 -3.70 12.18 8.11
CA LEU A 98 -3.01 12.68 6.93
C LEU A 98 -3.83 12.43 5.66
N ARG A 99 -3.68 13.31 4.67
CA ARG A 99 -4.34 13.15 3.37
C ARG A 99 -3.59 12.15 2.50
N PHE A 100 -4.34 11.34 1.77
CA PHE A 100 -3.78 10.45 0.76
C PHE A 100 -3.39 11.24 -0.49
N SER A 101 -2.11 11.24 -0.84
CA SER A 101 -1.58 12.08 -1.91
C SER A 101 -2.15 11.76 -3.30
N ASN A 102 -2.45 10.48 -3.59
CA ASN A 102 -2.84 10.03 -4.94
C ASN A 102 -4.06 9.08 -4.95
N PRO A 103 -5.27 9.57 -4.59
CA PRO A 103 -6.50 8.78 -4.50
C PRO A 103 -6.97 8.19 -5.84
N GLU A 104 -6.56 8.77 -6.96
CA GLU A 104 -6.96 8.37 -8.31
C GLU A 104 -6.34 7.04 -8.77
N ARG A 105 -5.29 6.56 -8.11
CA ARG A 105 -4.67 5.25 -8.41
C ARG A 105 -5.61 4.08 -8.16
N ILE A 106 -6.33 4.09 -7.03
CA ILE A 106 -7.24 3.01 -6.63
C ILE A 106 -8.31 2.73 -7.71
N PRO A 107 -9.07 3.72 -8.21
CA PRO A 107 -10.03 3.48 -9.28
C PRO A 107 -9.36 3.05 -10.60
N LYS A 108 -8.16 3.54 -10.94
CA LYS A 108 -7.43 3.09 -12.15
C LYS A 108 -7.07 1.59 -12.08
N VAL A 109 -6.61 1.13 -10.93
CA VAL A 109 -6.29 -0.29 -10.68
C VAL A 109 -7.56 -1.14 -10.75
N ARG A 110 -8.61 -0.77 -10.01
CA ARG A 110 -9.91 -1.47 -10.03
C ARG A 110 -10.51 -1.55 -11.44
N LYS A 111 -10.41 -0.47 -12.22
CA LYS A 111 -10.90 -0.43 -13.61
C LYS A 111 -10.12 -1.37 -14.52
N SER A 112 -8.80 -1.48 -14.31
CA SER A 112 -7.96 -2.43 -15.06
C SER A 112 -8.31 -3.88 -14.71
N MET A 113 -8.50 -4.20 -13.42
CA MET A 113 -8.94 -5.52 -12.97
C MET A 113 -10.32 -5.89 -13.56
N CYS A 114 -11.30 -4.98 -13.52
CA CYS A 114 -12.62 -5.20 -14.11
C CYS A 114 -12.53 -5.55 -15.61
N ARG A 115 -11.70 -4.83 -16.37
CA ARG A 115 -11.50 -5.10 -17.80
C ARG A 115 -10.81 -6.45 -18.06
N ILE A 116 -9.94 -6.93 -17.18
CA ILE A 116 -9.37 -8.27 -17.29
C ILE A 116 -10.49 -9.31 -17.16
N LYS A 117 -11.35 -9.20 -16.13
CA LYS A 117 -12.51 -10.11 -16.00
C LYS A 117 -13.42 -10.05 -17.21
N GLN A 118 -13.68 -8.84 -17.73
CA GLN A 118 -14.47 -8.65 -18.95
C GLN A 118 -13.87 -9.40 -20.14
N VAL A 119 -12.59 -9.17 -20.47
CA VAL A 119 -11.94 -9.81 -21.63
C VAL A 119 -11.86 -11.33 -21.47
N LEU A 120 -11.61 -11.84 -20.27
CA LEU A 120 -11.64 -13.28 -20.02
C LEU A 120 -13.06 -13.86 -20.18
N THR A 121 -14.09 -13.10 -19.79
CA THR A 121 -15.50 -13.51 -19.95
C THR A 121 -15.90 -13.52 -21.41
N GLU A 122 -15.50 -12.51 -22.20
CA GLU A 122 -15.67 -12.48 -23.65
C GLU A 122 -15.10 -13.77 -24.28
N ARG A 123 -13.85 -14.14 -23.96
CA ARG A 123 -13.21 -15.37 -24.45
C ARG A 123 -13.95 -16.64 -24.03
N ALA A 124 -14.50 -16.68 -22.82
CA ALA A 124 -15.25 -17.83 -22.33
C ALA A 124 -16.61 -17.98 -23.03
N ILE A 125 -17.18 -16.90 -23.57
CA ILE A 125 -18.41 -16.92 -24.37
C ILE A 125 -18.11 -17.40 -25.80
N ASP A 126 -16.97 -17.01 -26.35
CA ASP A 126 -16.53 -17.40 -27.70
C ASP A 126 -16.09 -18.88 -27.79
N GLU A 127 -15.80 -19.52 -26.65
CA GLU A 127 -15.41 -20.94 -26.60
C GLU A 127 -16.60 -21.86 -26.94
N PRO A 128 -16.51 -22.69 -28.00
CA PRO A 128 -17.64 -23.51 -28.47
C PRO A 128 -17.96 -24.70 -27.56
N ASP A 129 -16.98 -25.23 -26.82
CA ASP A 129 -17.20 -26.34 -25.88
C ASP A 129 -17.83 -25.83 -24.56
N PRO A 130 -19.06 -26.26 -24.22
CA PRO A 130 -19.73 -25.84 -22.99
C PRO A 130 -18.96 -26.22 -21.71
N ARG A 131 -18.22 -27.34 -21.71
CA ARG A 131 -17.46 -27.77 -20.53
C ARG A 131 -16.29 -26.84 -20.26
N ARG A 132 -15.49 -26.59 -21.28
CA ARG A 132 -14.36 -25.66 -21.22
C ARG A 132 -14.81 -24.23 -20.90
N SER A 133 -15.90 -23.76 -21.49
CA SER A 133 -16.51 -22.46 -21.16
C SER A 133 -16.89 -22.37 -19.67
N ALA A 134 -17.48 -23.43 -19.10
CA ALA A 134 -17.86 -23.48 -17.69
C ALA A 134 -16.63 -23.44 -16.76
N GLU A 135 -15.56 -24.15 -17.10
CA GLU A 135 -14.29 -24.11 -16.36
C GLU A 135 -13.66 -22.72 -16.39
N MET A 136 -13.59 -22.09 -17.57
CA MET A 136 -13.10 -20.71 -17.70
C MET A 136 -13.91 -19.74 -16.84
N LYS A 137 -15.24 -19.83 -16.86
CA LYS A 137 -16.11 -18.99 -16.01
C LYS A 137 -15.86 -19.21 -14.52
N ARG A 138 -15.64 -20.45 -14.08
CA ARG A 138 -15.27 -20.75 -12.69
C ARG A 138 -13.94 -20.09 -12.31
N MET A 139 -12.93 -20.23 -13.15
CA MET A 139 -11.62 -19.61 -12.93
C MET A 139 -11.72 -18.08 -12.87
N ILE A 140 -12.47 -17.45 -13.79
CA ILE A 140 -12.68 -16.00 -13.81
C ILE A 140 -13.37 -15.51 -12.54
N ASN A 141 -14.32 -16.28 -12.00
CA ASN A 141 -15.01 -15.93 -10.77
C ASN A 141 -14.12 -16.09 -9.53
N SER A 142 -13.13 -16.99 -9.58
CA SER A 142 -12.14 -17.14 -8.52
C SER A 142 -11.03 -16.07 -8.50
N LEU A 143 -10.87 -15.30 -9.58
CA LEU A 143 -10.00 -14.13 -9.63
C LEU A 143 -10.58 -12.95 -8.84
#